data_AF-A0A547EFB0-F1
#
_entry.id   AF-A0A547EFB0-F1
#
_cell.length_a   1.000
_cell.length_b   1.000
_cell.length_c   1.000
_cell.angle_alpha   90.00
_cell.angle_beta   90.00
_cell.angle_gamma   90.00
#
_symmetry.space_group_name_H-M   'P 1'
#
loop_
_entity.id
_entity.type
_entity.pdbx_description
1 polymer ?
#
loop_
_entity_poly.entity_id
_entity_poly.type
_entity_poly.pdbx_seq_one_letter_code
_entity_poly.pdbx_strand_id
1 'polypeptide(L)'
;MSEFESVEHYLPETVKEIVGVIGLPATEKLIKAFGGFSFQFSNGKLYFNKLKEVLGQDDAVKLQAYMGACEVYLPRCETALRMLRNQQIYADYCQLTEQGGLSGRLAIMQICPKYSVCDRVAWEAVRYYQRKHTVSQATLF
;
A
#
# COMPACT_ATOMS: atom_id res chain seq x y z
N MET A 1 6.27 11.41 1.86
CA MET A 1 5.07 10.93 2.57
C MET A 1 4.83 9.51 2.10
N SER A 2 4.52 8.60 3.02
CA SER A 2 4.31 7.19 2.67
C SER A 2 2.90 7.00 2.11
N GLU A 3 2.75 6.17 1.07
CA GLU A 3 1.43 5.85 0.55
C GLU A 3 0.61 5.13 1.62
N PHE A 4 1.26 4.39 2.52
CA PHE A 4 0.58 3.58 3.54
C PHE A 4 -0.16 4.41 4.60
N GLU A 5 0.09 5.72 4.71
CA GLU A 5 -0.55 6.59 5.72
C GLU A 5 -2.09 6.52 5.65
N SER A 6 -2.65 6.45 4.45
CA SER A 6 -4.10 6.42 4.24
C SER A 6 -4.75 5.03 4.46
N VAL A 7 -3.94 4.00 4.67
CA VAL A 7 -4.37 2.59 4.78
C VAL A 7 -3.76 1.86 5.97
N GLU A 8 -3.13 2.58 6.90
CA GLU A 8 -2.45 2.00 8.06
C GLU A 8 -3.39 1.13 8.90
N HIS A 9 -4.66 1.50 9.00
CA HIS A 9 -5.68 0.72 9.72
C HIS A 9 -6.00 -0.63 9.08
N TYR A 10 -5.65 -0.86 7.82
CA TYR A 10 -5.77 -2.16 7.14
C TYR A 10 -4.53 -3.06 7.30
N LEU A 11 -3.47 -2.56 7.92
CA LEU A 11 -2.24 -3.34 8.12
C LEU A 11 -2.48 -4.44 9.17
N PRO A 12 -1.95 -5.66 8.96
CA PRO A 12 -1.91 -6.68 10.00
C PRO A 12 -1.06 -6.25 11.19
N GLU A 13 -1.35 -6.77 12.39
CA GLU A 13 -0.63 -6.39 13.63
C GLU A 13 0.89 -6.56 13.52
N THR A 14 1.39 -7.66 12.96
CA THR A 14 2.83 -7.86 12.72
C THR A 14 3.44 -6.74 11.87
N VAL A 15 2.69 -6.20 10.90
CA VAL A 15 3.19 -5.11 10.06
C VAL A 15 3.15 -3.79 10.82
N LYS A 16 2.14 -3.55 11.66
CA LYS A 16 2.09 -2.38 12.56
C LYS A 16 3.26 -2.38 13.56
N GLU A 17 3.65 -3.54 14.07
CA GLU A 17 4.86 -3.66 14.89
C GLU A 17 6.11 -3.23 14.11
N ILE A 18 6.26 -3.70 12.87
CA ILE A 18 7.36 -3.29 11.99
C ILE A 18 7.33 -1.77 11.73
N VAL A 19 6.15 -1.18 11.53
CA VAL A 19 5.99 0.29 11.43
C VAL A 19 6.52 0.99 12.69
N GLY A 20 6.25 0.45 13.88
CA GLY A 20 6.78 0.99 15.13
C GLY A 20 8.31 0.97 15.24
N VAL A 21 8.99 0.07 14.51
CA VAL A 21 10.45 -0.12 14.59
C VAL A 21 11.20 0.72 13.54
N ILE A 22 10.77 0.66 12.28
CA ILE A 22 11.47 1.30 11.15
C ILE A 22 10.70 2.45 10.50
N GLY A 23 9.49 2.73 10.99
CA GLY A 23 8.63 3.75 10.43
C GLY A 23 7.92 3.30 9.15
N LEU A 24 6.78 3.95 8.90
CA LEU A 24 5.87 3.60 7.81
C LEU A 24 6.52 3.63 6.40
N PRO A 25 7.37 4.61 6.03
CA PRO A 25 7.99 4.64 4.71
C PRO A 25 8.94 3.45 4.46
N ALA A 26 9.66 2.99 5.49
CA ALA A 26 10.56 1.85 5.37
C ALA A 26 9.77 0.53 5.33
N THR A 27 8.71 0.42 6.15
CA THR A 27 7.79 -0.73 6.10
C THR A 27 7.14 -0.88 4.73
N GLU A 28 6.71 0.23 4.11
CA GLU A 28 6.13 0.20 2.77
C GLU A 28 7.10 -0.44 1.75
N LYS A 29 8.38 -0.03 1.77
CA LYS A 29 9.42 -0.64 0.91
C LYS A 29 9.60 -2.12 1.19
N LEU A 30 9.62 -2.51 2.47
CA LEU A 30 9.74 -3.89 2.90
C LEU A 30 8.62 -4.76 2.32
N ILE A 31 7.36 -4.32 2.49
CA ILE A 31 6.19 -5.09 2.05
C ILE A 31 6.11 -5.14 0.53
N LYS A 32 6.46 -4.06 -0.18
CA LYS A 32 6.54 -4.07 -1.66
C LYS A 32 7.60 -5.05 -2.17
N ALA A 33 8.72 -5.22 -1.45
CA ALA A 33 9.81 -6.11 -1.86
C ALA A 33 9.61 -7.57 -1.45
N PHE A 34 9.13 -7.83 -0.23
CA PHE A 34 9.12 -9.16 0.39
C PHE A 34 7.75 -9.57 0.93
N GLY A 35 6.69 -8.82 0.67
CA GLY A 35 5.34 -9.18 1.10
C GLY A 35 4.91 -10.55 0.56
N GLY A 36 4.39 -11.40 1.44
CA GLY A 36 3.96 -12.76 1.13
C GLY A 36 5.05 -13.81 1.19
N PHE A 37 6.20 -13.47 1.78
CA PHE A 37 7.34 -14.36 1.94
C PHE A 37 7.68 -14.54 3.42
N SER A 38 8.06 -15.76 3.80
CA SER A 38 8.65 -16.04 5.11
C SER A 38 10.12 -15.61 5.09
N PHE A 39 10.40 -14.46 5.69
CA PHE A 39 11.72 -13.85 5.66
C PHE A 39 12.55 -14.34 6.85
N GLN A 40 13.80 -14.74 6.59
CA GLN A 40 14.72 -15.16 7.65
C GLN A 40 15.56 -13.98 8.14
N PHE A 41 15.34 -13.57 9.39
CA PHE A 41 16.13 -12.53 10.07
C PHE A 41 17.40 -13.08 10.73
N SER A 42 17.94 -14.19 10.20
CA SER A 42 19.13 -14.84 10.73
C SER A 42 20.38 -13.97 10.60
N ASN A 43 21.40 -14.23 11.42
CA ASN A 43 22.71 -13.55 11.37
C ASN A 43 23.50 -13.86 10.07
N GLY A 44 22.92 -14.59 9.13
CA GLY A 44 23.51 -14.89 7.84
C GLY A 44 23.60 -13.64 6.96
N LYS A 45 24.74 -13.49 6.27
CA LYS A 45 25.00 -12.32 5.40
C LYS A 45 24.01 -12.21 4.23
N LEU A 46 23.46 -13.31 3.72
CA LEU A 46 22.64 -13.31 2.51
C LEU A 46 21.31 -12.56 2.68
N TYR A 47 20.50 -12.96 3.67
CA TYR A 47 19.21 -12.30 3.92
C TYR A 47 19.40 -10.88 4.45
N PHE A 48 20.40 -10.65 5.31
CA PHE A 48 20.69 -9.31 5.78
C PHE A 48 21.10 -8.35 4.65
N ASN A 49 21.89 -8.81 3.68
CA ASN A 49 22.26 -7.98 2.53
C ASN A 49 21.03 -7.61 1.69
N LYS A 50 20.10 -8.55 1.44
CA LYS A 50 18.83 -8.25 0.77
C LYS A 50 17.98 -7.24 1.54
N LEU A 51 17.95 -7.35 2.87
CA LEU A 51 17.24 -6.41 3.73
C LEU A 51 17.84 -5.01 3.62
N LYS A 52 19.18 -4.91 3.66
CA LYS A 52 19.94 -3.67 3.52
C LYS A 52 19.75 -3.02 2.15
N GLU A 53 19.67 -3.81 1.08
CA GLU A 53 19.40 -3.29 -0.28
C GLU A 53 18.04 -2.56 -0.36
N VAL A 54 17.04 -3.04 0.38
CA VAL A 54 15.69 -2.47 0.39
C VAL A 54 15.54 -1.32 1.39
N LEU A 55 16.08 -1.48 2.60
CA LEU A 55 15.83 -0.56 3.72
C LEU A 55 16.99 0.43 3.98
N GLY A 56 18.19 0.14 3.47
CA GLY A 56 19.41 0.79 3.93
C GLY A 56 19.98 0.13 5.20
N GLN A 57 21.19 0.53 5.59
CA GLN A 57 21.92 -0.09 6.70
C GLN A 57 21.20 0.06 8.04
N ASP A 58 20.78 1.28 8.39
CA ASP A 58 20.31 1.58 9.74
C ASP A 58 18.99 0.87 10.06
N ASP A 59 18.03 0.94 9.14
CA ASP A 59 16.72 0.30 9.32
C ASP A 59 16.81 -1.23 9.22
N ALA A 60 17.72 -1.77 8.41
CA ALA A 60 17.99 -3.20 8.37
C ALA A 60 18.55 -3.72 9.70
N VAL A 61 19.50 -3.00 10.31
CA VAL A 61 20.05 -3.37 11.63
C VAL A 61 18.98 -3.30 12.71
N LYS A 62 18.19 -2.21 12.76
CA LYS A 62 17.11 -2.06 13.74
C LYS A 62 16.08 -3.18 13.63
N LEU A 63 15.61 -3.46 12.41
CA LEU A 63 14.59 -4.48 12.19
C LEU A 63 15.11 -5.87 12.54
N GLN A 64 16.34 -6.21 12.13
CA GLN A 64 16.95 -7.49 12.47
C GLN A 64 17.13 -7.67 13.98
N ALA A 65 17.59 -6.62 14.67
CA ALA A 65 17.74 -6.66 16.12
C ALA A 65 16.40 -6.88 16.85
N TYR A 66 15.32 -6.26 16.36
CA TYR A 66 13.99 -6.39 16.94
C TYR A 66 13.36 -7.76 16.68
N MET A 67 13.44 -8.28 15.44
CA MET A 67 12.88 -9.59 15.09
C MET A 67 13.65 -10.75 15.75
N GLY A 68 14.95 -10.57 15.98
CA GLY A 68 15.83 -11.64 16.42
C GLY A 68 16.08 -12.68 15.33
N ALA A 69 16.93 -13.66 15.62
CA ALA A 69 17.31 -14.71 14.66
C ALA A 69 16.19 -15.74 14.44
N CYS A 70 15.05 -15.29 13.90
CA CYS A 70 13.87 -16.10 13.60
C CYS A 70 13.40 -15.93 12.15
N GLU A 71 12.52 -16.83 11.73
CA GLU A 71 11.80 -16.73 10.46
C GLU A 71 10.42 -16.13 10.73
N VAL A 72 10.09 -15.05 10.02
CA VAL A 72 8.83 -14.32 10.18
C VAL A 72 8.13 -14.22 8.84
N TYR A 73 6.87 -14.62 8.81
CA TYR A 73 6.02 -14.38 7.65
C TYR A 73 5.72 -12.89 7.52
N LEU A 74 6.11 -12.28 6.40
CA LEU A 74 5.77 -10.90 6.07
C LEU A 74 4.44 -10.89 5.31
N PRO A 75 3.34 -10.36 5.87
CA PRO A 75 2.06 -10.32 5.18
C PRO A 75 2.12 -9.49 3.89
N ARG A 76 1.37 -9.90 2.86
CA ARG A 76 1.26 -9.14 1.60
C ARG A 76 0.56 -7.79 1.72
N CYS A 77 -0.16 -7.58 2.83
CA CYS A 77 -1.02 -6.41 3.02
C CYS A 77 -2.02 -6.20 1.87
N GLU A 78 -2.58 -7.27 1.31
CA GLU A 78 -3.42 -7.22 0.09
C GLU A 78 -4.59 -6.25 0.24
N THR A 79 -5.23 -6.20 1.40
CA THR A 79 -6.31 -5.25 1.67
C THR A 79 -5.82 -3.81 1.65
N ALA A 80 -4.71 -3.50 2.32
CA ALA A 80 -4.13 -2.15 2.34
C ALA A 80 -3.71 -1.72 0.93
N LEU A 81 -2.96 -2.56 0.20
CA LEU A 81 -2.53 -2.29 -1.18
C LEU A 81 -3.71 -2.14 -2.15
N ARG A 82 -4.75 -2.97 -2.00
CA ARG A 82 -5.99 -2.84 -2.78
C ARG A 82 -6.68 -1.51 -2.50
N MET A 83 -6.74 -1.08 -1.24
CA MET A 83 -7.35 0.20 -0.89
C MET A 83 -6.55 1.38 -1.44
N LEU A 84 -5.21 1.33 -1.42
CA LEU A 84 -4.36 2.32 -2.08
C LEU A 84 -4.60 2.40 -3.58
N ARG A 85 -4.61 1.25 -4.26
CA ARG A 85 -4.93 1.19 -5.68
C ARG A 85 -6.30 1.82 -5.97
N ASN A 86 -7.31 1.53 -5.13
CA ASN A 86 -8.64 2.08 -5.31
C ASN A 86 -8.68 3.61 -5.08
N GLN A 87 -7.88 4.14 -4.15
CA GLN A 87 -7.73 5.59 -3.96
C GLN A 87 -7.11 6.24 -5.20
N GLN A 88 -6.04 5.65 -5.74
CA GLN A 88 -5.37 6.13 -6.95
C GLN A 88 -6.30 6.07 -8.17
N ILE A 89 -7.06 4.98 -8.34
CA ILE A 89 -8.08 4.86 -9.38
C ILE A 89 -9.10 6.01 -9.29
N TYR A 90 -9.56 6.36 -8.09
CA TYR A 90 -10.51 7.45 -7.91
C TYR A 90 -9.89 8.82 -8.21
N ALA A 91 -8.66 9.06 -7.75
CA ALA A 91 -7.93 10.30 -8.04
C ALA A 91 -7.72 10.51 -9.55
N ASP A 92 -7.26 9.48 -10.25
CA ASP A 92 -7.12 9.47 -11.70
C ASP A 92 -8.47 9.71 -12.41
N TYR A 93 -9.53 9.09 -11.92
CA TYR A 93 -10.88 9.29 -12.47
C TYR A 93 -11.33 10.74 -12.36
N CYS A 94 -11.20 11.35 -11.18
CA CYS A 94 -11.49 12.77 -10.97
C CYS A 94 -10.62 13.65 -11.88
N GLN A 95 -9.32 13.38 -11.97
CA GLN A 95 -8.43 14.12 -12.85
C GLN A 95 -8.89 14.06 -14.33
N LEU A 96 -9.17 12.86 -14.85
CA LEU A 96 -9.57 12.68 -16.25
C LEU A 96 -10.95 13.28 -16.56
N THR A 97 -11.88 13.23 -15.61
CA THR A 97 -13.26 13.69 -15.82
C THR A 97 -13.43 15.18 -15.53
N GLU A 98 -12.96 15.66 -14.37
CA GLU A 98 -13.16 17.04 -13.92
C GLU A 98 -12.17 18.00 -14.57
N GLN A 99 -10.89 17.61 -14.70
CA GLN A 99 -9.87 18.47 -15.31
C GLN A 99 -9.70 18.19 -16.80
N GLY A 100 -9.82 16.92 -17.21
CA GLY A 100 -9.67 16.48 -18.59
C GLY A 100 -10.94 16.52 -19.44
N GLY A 101 -12.12 16.73 -18.84
CA GLY A 101 -13.41 16.79 -19.56
C GLY A 101 -13.85 15.47 -20.21
N LEU A 102 -13.20 14.34 -19.89
CA LEU A 102 -13.57 13.03 -20.43
C LEU A 102 -14.88 12.55 -19.79
N SER A 103 -15.67 11.79 -20.57
CA SER A 103 -16.78 11.06 -19.99
C SER A 103 -16.26 9.98 -19.04
N GLY A 104 -17.02 9.67 -17.98
CA GLY A 104 -16.62 8.64 -17.01
C GLY A 104 -16.34 7.28 -17.63
N ARG A 105 -17.03 6.92 -18.73
CA ARG A 105 -16.78 5.66 -19.45
C ARG A 105 -15.43 5.68 -20.18
N LEU A 106 -15.05 6.80 -20.79
CA LEU A 106 -13.74 6.94 -21.43
C LEU A 106 -12.60 7.00 -20.40
N ALA A 107 -12.81 7.66 -19.26
CA ALA A 107 -11.85 7.67 -18.16
C ALA A 107 -11.57 6.24 -17.65
N ILE A 108 -12.62 5.45 -17.39
CA ILE A 108 -12.46 4.05 -16.95
C ILE A 108 -11.75 3.19 -18.00
N MET A 109 -12.05 3.39 -19.28
CA MET A 109 -11.37 2.68 -20.37
C MET A 109 -9.84 2.91 -20.35
N GLN A 110 -9.39 4.11 -19.99
CA GLN A 110 -7.95 4.43 -19.86
C GLN A 110 -7.35 3.92 -18.54
N ILE A 111 -8.12 3.91 -17.46
CA ILE A 111 -7.67 3.49 -16.11
C ILE A 111 -7.46 1.97 -16.03
N CYS A 112 -8.36 1.17 -16.60
CA CYS A 112 -8.30 -0.30 -16.53
C CYS A 112 -6.93 -0.89 -16.90
N PRO A 113 -6.30 -0.55 -18.04
CA PRO A 113 -4.99 -1.08 -18.39
C PRO A 113 -3.87 -0.54 -17.47
N LYS A 114 -3.96 0.69 -16.96
CA LYS A 114 -2.95 1.27 -16.06
C LYS A 114 -2.83 0.48 -14.75
N TYR A 115 -3.95 0.01 -14.20
CA TYR A 115 -4.00 -0.69 -12.91
C TYR A 115 -4.19 -2.20 -13.03
N SER A 116 -4.22 -2.75 -14.24
CA SER A 116 -4.49 -4.17 -14.52
C SER A 116 -5.78 -4.66 -13.84
N VAL A 117 -6.87 -3.87 -13.94
CA VAL A 117 -8.18 -4.20 -13.38
C VAL A 117 -9.25 -4.22 -14.47
N CYS A 118 -10.31 -4.99 -14.26
CA CYS A 118 -11.49 -4.91 -15.12
C CYS A 118 -12.34 -3.67 -14.79
N ASP A 119 -13.20 -3.29 -15.73
CA ASP A 119 -14.09 -2.14 -15.62
C ASP A 119 -14.98 -2.18 -14.37
N ARG A 120 -15.49 -3.36 -13.99
CA ARG A 120 -16.32 -3.55 -12.78
C ARG A 120 -15.57 -3.14 -11.52
N VAL A 121 -14.31 -3.58 -11.39
CA VAL A 121 -13.46 -3.27 -10.22
C VAL A 121 -13.12 -1.78 -10.19
N ALA A 122 -12.79 -1.18 -11.33
CA ALA A 122 -12.53 0.26 -11.41
C ALA A 122 -13.77 1.08 -11.02
N TRP A 123 -14.95 0.71 -11.53
CA TRP A 123 -16.21 1.35 -11.16
C TRP A 123 -16.58 1.16 -9.68
N GLU A 124 -16.33 -0.01 -9.10
CA GLU A 124 -16.54 -0.25 -7.68
C GLU A 124 -15.68 0.68 -6.81
N ALA A 125 -14.41 0.85 -7.18
CA ALA A 125 -13.51 1.79 -6.51
C ALA A 125 -14.06 3.23 -6.60
N VAL A 126 -14.44 3.69 -7.80
CA VAL A 126 -15.01 5.04 -7.99
C VAL A 126 -16.28 5.23 -7.17
N ARG A 127 -17.25 4.30 -7.25
CA ARG A 127 -18.50 4.39 -6.49
C ARG A 127 -18.30 4.34 -4.99
N TYR A 128 -17.28 3.63 -4.52
CA TYR A 128 -16.94 3.59 -3.09
C TYR A 128 -16.50 4.98 -2.61
N TYR A 129 -15.58 5.63 -3.33
CA TYR A 129 -15.06 6.94 -2.93
C TYR A 129 -16.03 8.10 -3.17
N GLN A 130 -16.85 8.06 -4.22
CA GLN A 130 -17.93 9.04 -4.43
C GLN A 130 -18.90 9.07 -3.24
N ARG A 131 -19.33 7.88 -2.78
CA ARG A 131 -20.20 7.75 -1.60
C ARG A 131 -19.50 8.24 -0.34
N LYS A 132 -18.23 7.86 -0.14
CA LYS A 132 -17.43 8.29 1.02
C LYS A 132 -17.29 9.82 1.08
N HIS A 133 -17.04 10.47 -0.06
CA HIS A 133 -16.99 11.93 -0.16
C HIS A 133 -18.34 12.59 0.15
N THR A 134 -19.43 12.06 -0.42
CA THR A 134 -20.79 12.58 -0.21
C THR A 134 -21.18 12.55 1.27
N VAL A 135 -20.91 11.43 1.95
CA VAL A 135 -21.19 11.27 3.40
C VAL A 135 -20.34 12.22 4.24
N SER A 136 -19.07 12.42 3.88
CA SER A 136 -18.19 13.37 4.57
C SER A 136 -18.70 14.81 4.47
N GLN A 137 -19.29 15.20 3.34
CA GLN A 137 -19.83 16.54 3.14
C GLN A 137 -21.17 16.75 3.88
N ALA A 138 -21.99 15.70 4.00
CA ALA A 138 -23.27 15.76 4.70
C ALA A 138 -23.12 15.90 6.23
N THR A 139 -22.03 15.39 6.81
CA THR A 139 -21.76 15.46 8.27
C THR A 139 -21.29 16.85 8.74
N LEU A 140 -21.02 17.78 7.80
CA LEU A 140 -20.57 19.14 8.10
C LEU A 140 -21.72 20.17 8.23
N PHE A 141 -22.97 19.70 8.21
CA PHE A 141 -24.19 20.49 8.40
C PHE A 141 -24.97 19.98 9.61
#